data_AF-A0A7S3F1X6-F1
#
_entry.id   AF-A0A7S3F1X6-F1
#
_cell.length_a   1.000
_cell.length_b   1.000
_cell.length_c   1.000
_cell.angle_alpha   90.00
_cell.angle_beta   90.00
_cell.angle_gamma   90.00
#
_symmetry.space_group_name_H-M   'P 1'
#
loop_
_entity.id
_entity.type
_entity.pdbx_description
1 polymer ?
#
loop_
_entity_poly.entity_id
_entity_poly.type
_entity_poly.pdbx_seq_one_letter_code
_entity_poly.pdbx_strand_id
1 'polypeptide(L)'
;MIKDDYDGDVWVDDRDYTRLLEVLPVMFPPSEYHIMDRAWRSFHMFHTGCIIHTKSNLQIDFFGLMAREDGWLVRRIPWLSRKYLLKEPHFRRESVYPLEQMTWLNVTTYVPRDSPTVLRTIFGASWKTPIRCNGFGRPKCPTE
;
A
#
# COMPACT_ATOMS: atom_id res chain seq x y z
N MET A 1 6.55 2.24 -11.10
CA MET A 1 6.39 0.80 -10.82
C MET A 1 7.70 0.09 -11.10
N ILE A 2 8.04 -0.91 -10.28
CA ILE A 2 9.04 -1.91 -10.66
C ILE A 2 8.49 -2.62 -11.91
N LYS A 3 9.33 -2.97 -12.88
CA LYS A 3 8.88 -3.41 -14.22
C LYS A 3 7.90 -4.60 -14.21
N ASP A 4 7.99 -5.44 -13.18
CA ASP A 4 7.21 -6.67 -13.01
C ASP A 4 6.10 -6.53 -11.94
N ASP A 5 5.91 -5.33 -11.40
CA ASP A 5 4.84 -5.00 -10.46
C ASP A 5 3.50 -4.90 -11.21
N TYR A 6 2.42 -5.40 -10.61
CA TYR A 6 1.10 -5.48 -11.26
C TYR A 6 0.02 -4.63 -10.56
N ASP A 7 0.34 -4.00 -9.43
CA ASP A 7 -0.50 -3.10 -8.65
C ASP A 7 0.35 -1.96 -8.04
N GLY A 8 -0.32 -1.06 -7.31
CA GLY A 8 0.35 -0.03 -6.52
C GLY A 8 -0.27 0.07 -5.14
N ASP A 9 0.57 0.21 -4.10
CA ASP A 9 0.12 0.33 -2.72
C ASP A 9 0.24 1.76 -2.20
N VAL A 10 -0.79 2.22 -1.49
CA VAL A 10 -0.83 3.52 -0.82
C VAL A 10 -1.26 3.35 0.64
N TRP A 11 -0.47 3.90 1.56
CA TRP A 11 -0.91 4.02 2.95
C TRP A 11 -1.62 5.34 3.19
N VAL A 12 -2.72 5.28 3.95
CA VAL A 12 -3.58 6.42 4.28
C VAL A 12 -3.67 6.53 5.79
N ASP A 13 -3.61 7.74 6.35
CA ASP A 13 -3.92 7.94 7.77
C ASP A 13 -5.36 7.50 8.04
N ASP A 14 -5.61 6.65 9.05
CA ASP A 14 -6.93 6.10 9.35
C ASP A 14 -7.98 7.18 9.65
N ARG A 15 -7.54 8.38 10.07
CA ARG A 15 -8.41 9.54 10.26
C ARG A 15 -8.96 10.10 8.96
N ASP A 16 -8.17 10.00 7.88
CA ASP A 16 -8.54 10.46 6.55
C ASP A 16 -9.18 9.36 5.70
N TYR A 17 -9.08 8.10 6.13
CA TYR A 17 -9.58 6.94 5.39
C TYR A 17 -11.07 7.04 5.03
N THR A 18 -11.94 7.32 6.00
CA THR A 18 -13.39 7.45 5.75
C THR A 18 -13.68 8.60 4.79
N ARG A 19 -13.03 9.75 5.01
CA ARG A 19 -13.19 10.92 4.13
C ARG A 19 -12.72 10.63 2.71
N LEU A 20 -11.63 9.86 2.55
CA LEU A 20 -11.12 9.47 1.25
C LEU A 20 -12.14 8.59 0.50
N LEU A 21 -12.75 7.61 1.18
CA LEU A 21 -13.81 6.79 0.60
C LEU A 21 -15.03 7.60 0.14
N GLU A 22 -15.35 8.69 0.83
CA GLU A 22 -16.45 9.58 0.45
C GLU A 22 -16.11 10.47 -0.75
N VAL A 23 -14.85 10.91 -0.87
CA VAL A 23 -14.43 11.88 -1.89
C VAL A 23 -14.03 11.20 -3.21
N LEU A 24 -13.45 10.00 -3.16
CA LEU A 24 -12.95 9.33 -4.36
C LEU A 24 -14.04 9.09 -5.44
N PRO A 25 -15.28 8.67 -5.14
CA PRO A 25 -16.32 8.51 -6.15
C PRO A 25 -16.73 9.83 -6.84
N VAL A 26 -16.46 10.97 -6.20
CA VAL A 26 -16.72 12.31 -6.76
C VAL A 26 -15.58 12.74 -7.68
N MET A 27 -14.34 12.45 -7.29
CA MET A 27 -13.13 12.79 -8.08
C MET A 27 -12.94 11.85 -9.27
N PHE A 28 -13.32 10.59 -9.12
CA PHE A 28 -13.13 9.53 -10.10
C PHE A 28 -14.50 8.93 -10.41
N PRO A 29 -15.14 9.34 -11.52
CA PRO A 29 -16.51 8.97 -11.79
C PRO A 29 -16.64 7.44 -11.93
N PRO A 30 -17.75 6.84 -11.45
CA PRO A 30 -17.97 5.40 -11.50
C PRO A 30 -17.95 4.78 -12.91
N SER A 31 -18.06 5.61 -13.95
CA SER A 31 -17.91 5.21 -15.35
C SER A 31 -16.46 4.88 -15.74
N GLU A 32 -15.48 5.47 -15.05
CA GLU A 32 -14.04 5.34 -15.32
C GLU A 32 -13.33 4.51 -14.25
N TYR A 33 -13.81 4.59 -13.01
CA TYR A 33 -13.20 3.89 -11.88
C TYR A 33 -14.21 3.12 -11.05
N HIS A 34 -13.81 1.93 -10.59
CA HIS A 34 -14.54 1.16 -9.61
C HIS A 34 -13.78 1.18 -8.29
N ILE A 35 -14.46 1.58 -7.22
CA ILE A 35 -13.91 1.59 -5.86
C ILE A 35 -14.62 0.49 -5.09
N MET A 36 -13.85 -0.49 -4.62
CA MET A 36 -14.36 -1.59 -3.83
C MET A 36 -13.80 -1.48 -2.43
N ASP A 37 -14.67 -1.11 -1.48
CA ASP A 37 -14.38 -1.19 -0.05
C ASP A 37 -14.15 -2.66 0.34
N ARG A 38 -13.12 -2.91 1.15
CA ARG A 38 -12.77 -4.24 1.63
C ARG A 38 -12.75 -4.27 3.15
N ALA A 39 -12.78 -5.49 3.66
CA ALA A 39 -12.40 -5.72 5.04
C ALA A 39 -11.02 -5.11 5.34
N TRP A 40 -10.77 -4.83 6.61
CA TRP A 40 -9.45 -4.43 7.13
C TRP A 40 -8.99 -3.01 6.78
N ARG A 41 -9.95 -2.06 6.66
CA ARG A 41 -9.64 -0.64 6.37
C ARG A 41 -8.74 -0.55 5.14
N SER A 42 -9.11 -1.29 4.10
CA SER A 42 -8.49 -1.22 2.80
C SER A 42 -9.54 -1.13 1.72
N PHE A 43 -9.23 -0.43 0.63
CA PHE A 43 -10.09 -0.44 -0.53
C PHE A 43 -9.23 -0.53 -1.78
N HIS A 44 -9.80 -1.08 -2.84
CA HIS A 44 -9.16 -1.15 -4.14
C HIS A 44 -9.81 -0.14 -5.07
N MET A 45 -9.00 0.50 -5.90
CA MET A 45 -9.46 1.33 -7.00
C MET A 45 -8.98 0.73 -8.32
N PHE A 46 -9.93 0.46 -9.22
CA PHE A 46 -9.69 -0.12 -10.54
C PHE A 46 -10.15 0.85 -11.62
N HIS A 47 -9.49 0.83 -12.78
CA HIS A 47 -10.07 1.46 -13.98
C HIS A 47 -11.14 0.52 -14.59
N THR A 48 -12.34 1.02 -14.86
CA THR A 48 -13.50 0.21 -15.31
C THR A 48 -13.24 -0.52 -16.62
N GLY A 49 -12.48 0.10 -17.54
CA GLY A 49 -12.04 -0.53 -18.79
C GLY A 49 -11.12 -1.75 -18.61
N CYS A 50 -10.53 -1.94 -17.43
CA CYS A 50 -9.67 -3.09 -17.12
C CYS A 50 -10.45 -4.27 -16.51
N ILE A 51 -11.61 -4.03 -15.88
CA ILE A 51 -12.43 -5.06 -15.21
C ILE A 51 -13.05 -6.05 -16.22
N ILE A 52 -13.24 -5.64 -17.47
CA ILE A 52 -13.84 -6.47 -18.53
C ILE A 52 -12.91 -7.61 -18.97
N HIS A 53 -11.61 -7.50 -18.73
CA HIS A 53 -10.65 -8.59 -18.95
C HIS A 53 -10.36 -9.27 -17.61
N THR A 54 -11.01 -10.41 -17.35
CA THR A 54 -10.92 -11.27 -16.14
C THR A 54 -9.50 -11.75 -15.75
N LYS A 55 -8.45 -11.24 -16.40
CA LYS A 55 -7.04 -11.59 -16.20
C LYS A 55 -6.14 -10.40 -15.88
N SER A 56 -6.61 -9.15 -15.88
CA SER A 56 -5.80 -7.98 -15.54
C SER A 56 -6.58 -6.98 -14.69
N ASN A 57 -6.44 -7.12 -13.37
CA ASN A 57 -6.98 -6.16 -12.40
C ASN A 57 -5.87 -5.20 -11.97
N LEU A 58 -5.35 -4.38 -12.90
CA LEU A 58 -4.47 -3.27 -12.54
C LEU A 58 -5.23 -2.39 -11.54
N GLN A 59 -4.71 -2.31 -10.33
CA GLN A 59 -5.39 -1.72 -9.18
C GLN A 59 -4.42 -0.87 -8.36
N ILE A 60 -4.99 0.07 -7.61
CA ILE A 60 -4.29 0.73 -6.51
C ILE A 60 -4.98 0.31 -5.21
N ASP A 61 -4.18 -0.20 -4.29
CA ASP A 61 -4.62 -0.67 -2.98
C ASP A 61 -4.32 0.39 -1.94
N PHE A 62 -5.35 0.78 -1.20
CA PHE A 62 -5.24 1.77 -0.14
C PHE A 62 -5.36 1.07 1.20
N PHE A 63 -4.46 1.35 2.13
CA PHE A 63 -4.43 0.72 3.46
C PHE A 63 -4.40 1.76 4.57
N GLY A 64 -5.34 1.69 5.51
CA GLY A 64 -5.40 2.55 6.68
C GLY A 64 -4.29 2.27 7.71
N LEU A 65 -3.56 3.32 8.09
CA LEU A 65 -2.59 3.35 9.17
C LEU A 65 -3.11 4.14 10.36
N MET A 66 -3.18 3.49 11.52
CA MET A 66 -3.57 4.10 12.78
C MET A 66 -2.33 4.47 13.58
N ALA A 67 -2.28 5.70 14.08
CA ALA A 67 -1.27 6.11 15.06
C ALA A 67 -1.65 5.61 16.46
N ARG A 68 -0.69 4.99 17.14
CA ARG A 68 -0.76 4.61 18.55
C ARG A 68 -0.15 5.69 19.43
N GLU A 69 -0.54 5.70 20.70
CA GLU A 69 -0.04 6.64 21.71
C GLU A 69 1.48 6.55 21.92
N ASP A 70 2.07 5.36 21.72
CA ASP A 70 3.51 5.11 21.83
C ASP A 70 4.31 5.53 20.59
N GLY A 71 3.70 6.28 19.67
CA GLY A 71 4.33 6.84 18.48
C GLY A 71 4.49 5.86 17.33
N TRP A 72 3.90 4.66 17.41
CA TRP A 72 3.90 3.70 16.30
C TRP A 72 2.70 3.92 15.36
N LEU A 73 2.95 3.82 14.06
CA LEU A 73 1.93 3.67 13.02
C LEU A 73 1.75 2.18 12.73
N VAL A 74 0.51 1.72 12.79
CA VAL A 74 0.14 0.31 12.64
C VAL A 74 -1.01 0.17 11.67
N ARG A 75 -1.04 -0.90 10.86
CA ARG A 75 -2.20 -1.18 10.01
C ARG A 75 -3.41 -1.54 10.88
N ARG A 76 -4.55 -0.89 10.66
CA ARG A 76 -5.76 -1.14 11.44
C ARG A 76 -6.50 -2.35 10.89
N ILE A 77 -6.26 -3.54 11.47
CA ILE A 77 -6.99 -4.75 11.09
C ILE A 77 -7.83 -5.28 12.26
N PRO A 78 -9.14 -5.00 12.31
CA PRO A 78 -9.94 -5.17 13.53
C PRO A 78 -10.10 -6.61 14.04
N TRP A 79 -9.84 -7.62 13.19
CA TRP A 79 -10.09 -9.04 13.47
C TRP A 79 -8.92 -9.96 13.12
N LEU A 80 -7.75 -9.39 12.78
CA LEU A 80 -6.56 -10.22 12.58
C LEU A 80 -6.16 -10.81 13.94
N SER A 81 -5.99 -12.14 14.00
CA SER A 81 -5.51 -12.76 15.23
C SER A 81 -4.13 -12.19 15.60
N ARG A 82 -3.81 -12.17 16.90
CA ARG A 82 -2.52 -11.66 17.42
C ARG A 82 -1.30 -12.21 16.67
N LYS A 83 -1.39 -13.45 16.15
CA LYS A 83 -0.35 -14.11 15.35
C LYS A 83 -0.04 -13.39 14.03
N TYR A 84 -1.03 -12.77 13.40
CA TYR A 84 -0.87 -12.03 12.15
C TYR A 84 -0.60 -10.54 12.39
N LEU A 85 -1.13 -9.94 13.47
CA LEU A 85 -0.80 -8.56 13.85
C LEU A 85 0.70 -8.37 14.09
N LEU A 86 1.39 -9.37 14.63
CA LEU A 86 2.85 -9.34 14.84
C LEU A 86 3.67 -9.41 13.54
N LYS A 87 3.03 -9.73 12.40
CA LYS A 87 3.69 -9.81 11.10
C LYS A 87 3.47 -8.58 10.24
N GLU A 88 2.49 -7.75 10.57
CA GLU A 88 2.29 -6.50 9.85
C GLU A 88 3.43 -5.53 10.19
N PRO A 89 3.96 -4.80 9.20
CA PRO A 89 5.00 -3.82 9.45
C PRO A 89 4.43 -2.68 10.30
N HIS A 90 5.21 -2.26 11.29
CA HIS A 90 4.94 -1.13 12.16
C HIS A 90 6.01 -0.09 11.96
N PHE A 91 5.63 1.18 11.88
CA PHE A 91 6.56 2.26 11.61
C PHE A 91 6.61 3.23 12.78
N ARG A 92 7.79 3.76 13.09
CA ARG A 92 7.89 4.92 13.96
C ARG A 92 7.29 6.13 13.23
N ARG A 93 6.42 6.89 13.91
CA ARG A 93 5.75 8.06 13.32
C ARG A 93 6.77 9.07 12.79
N GLU A 94 7.88 9.24 13.49
CA GLU A 94 9.00 10.11 13.10
C GLU A 94 9.76 9.65 11.84
N SER A 95 9.67 8.36 11.48
CA SER A 95 10.23 7.84 10.22
C SER A 95 9.30 8.10 9.02
N VAL A 96 8.02 8.36 9.28
CA VAL A 96 7.03 8.62 8.23
C VAL A 96 6.78 10.10 8.03
N TYR A 97 6.56 10.84 9.12
CA TYR A 97 6.13 12.24 9.05
C TYR A 97 7.22 13.25 9.39
N PRO A 98 7.08 14.48 8.85
CA PRO A 98 6.23 14.87 7.72
C PRO A 98 6.61 14.11 6.45
N LEU A 99 5.66 13.94 5.53
CA LEU A 99 5.91 13.30 4.26
C LEU A 99 6.81 14.18 3.38
N GLU A 100 7.62 13.53 2.55
CA GLU A 100 8.47 14.18 1.55
C GLU A 100 7.85 14.05 0.16
N GLN A 101 7.97 15.12 -0.63
CA GLN A 101 7.48 15.11 -2.01
C GLN A 101 8.42 14.30 -2.90
N MET A 102 7.86 13.46 -3.75
CA MET A 102 8.59 12.69 -4.75
C MET A 102 7.82 12.68 -6.07
N THR A 103 8.53 12.61 -7.20
CA THR A 103 7.90 12.33 -8.50
C THR A 103 7.86 10.83 -8.73
N TRP A 104 6.67 10.27 -8.92
CA TRP A 104 6.46 8.87 -9.28
C TRP A 104 5.52 8.81 -10.48
N LEU A 105 5.87 8.08 -11.54
CA LEU A 105 5.07 8.00 -12.78
C LEU A 105 4.67 9.38 -13.35
N ASN A 106 5.57 10.36 -13.29
CA ASN A 106 5.35 11.76 -13.70
C ASN A 106 4.26 12.52 -12.92
N VAL A 107 3.77 11.96 -11.81
CA VAL A 107 2.89 12.68 -10.87
C VAL A 107 3.63 12.99 -9.59
N THR A 108 3.28 14.11 -8.98
CA THR A 108 3.72 14.44 -7.62
C THR A 108 3.03 13.49 -6.65
N THR A 109 3.82 12.77 -5.86
CA THR A 109 3.37 11.91 -4.76
C THR A 109 4.11 12.27 -3.47
N TYR A 110 3.73 11.61 -2.38
CA TYR A 110 4.31 11.81 -1.06
C TYR A 110 4.81 10.47 -0.51
N VAL A 111 6.03 10.47 0.02
CA VAL A 111 6.69 9.30 0.59
C VAL A 111 7.08 9.56 2.06
N PRO A 112 7.30 8.51 2.85
CA PRO A 112 7.89 8.65 4.18
C PRO A 112 9.21 9.43 4.16
N ARG A 113 9.42 10.34 5.11
CA ARG A 113 10.68 11.10 5.25
C ARG A 113 11.91 10.20 5.34
N ASP A 114 11.84 9.13 6.13
CA ASP A 114 12.89 8.12 6.20
C ASP A 114 12.45 6.86 5.45
N SER A 115 12.20 7.03 4.15
CA SER A 115 11.88 5.95 3.23
C SER A 115 12.84 4.75 3.34
N PRO A 116 14.17 4.91 3.48
CA PRO A 116 15.09 3.79 3.71
C PRO A 116 14.76 2.94 4.94
N THR A 117 14.44 3.57 6.08
CA THR A 117 14.06 2.85 7.30
C THR A 117 12.72 2.15 7.15
N VAL A 118 11.73 2.81 6.52
CA VAL A 118 10.43 2.19 6.24
C VAL A 118 10.56 0.99 5.31
N LEU A 119 11.28 1.11 4.19
CA LEU A 119 11.50 0.02 3.24
C LEU A 119 12.28 -1.14 3.87
N ARG A 120 13.28 -0.86 4.71
CA ARG A 120 14.00 -1.90 5.47
C ARG A 120 13.09 -2.61 6.46
N THR A 121 12.14 -1.92 7.07
CA THR A 121 11.18 -2.52 8.00
C THR A 121 10.26 -3.52 7.28
N ILE A 122 9.90 -3.24 6.04
CA ILE A 122 8.99 -4.08 5.24
C ILE A 122 9.72 -5.24 4.57
N PHE A 123 10.82 -4.93 3.87
CA PHE A 123 11.51 -5.87 3.00
C PHE A 123 12.80 -6.43 3.63
N GLY A 124 13.11 -6.05 4.88
CA GLY A 124 14.33 -6.45 5.56
C GLY A 124 15.60 -5.80 4.97
N ALA A 125 16.76 -6.35 5.30
CA ALA A 125 18.06 -5.85 4.82
C ALA A 125 18.21 -5.93 3.29
N SER A 126 17.46 -6.83 2.64
CA SER A 126 17.52 -7.11 1.22
C SER A 126 16.71 -6.14 0.35
N TRP A 127 16.12 -5.09 0.93
CA TRP A 127 15.26 -4.14 0.19
C TRP A 127 15.95 -3.44 -0.99
N LYS A 128 17.28 -3.28 -0.92
CA LYS A 128 18.10 -2.74 -2.02
C LYS A 128 18.61 -3.82 -2.99
N THR A 129 18.48 -5.09 -2.65
CA THR A 129 18.92 -6.18 -3.50
C THR A 129 17.86 -6.38 -4.57
N PRO A 130 18.14 -6.15 -5.86
CA PRO A 130 17.19 -6.46 -6.92
C PRO A 130 17.04 -7.99 -7.02
N ILE A 131 16.09 -8.54 -6.27
CA ILE A 131 15.74 -9.96 -6.35
C ILE A 131 14.92 -10.11 -7.63
N ARG A 132 15.52 -10.71 -8.66
CA ARG A 132 14.77 -11.15 -9.85
C ARG A 132 13.96 -12.38 -9.46
N CYS A 133 12.72 -12.16 -9.06
CA CYS A 133 11.74 -13.23 -8.97
C CYS A 133 11.34 -13.60 -10.39
N ASN A 134 11.77 -14.76 -10.90
CA ASN A 134 11.20 -15.28 -12.15
C ASN A 134 9.69 -15.44 -11.95
N GLY A 135 8.90 -14.83 -12.84
CA GLY A 135 7.47 -14.58 -12.68
C GLY A 135 6.58 -15.78 -12.37
N PHE A 136 5.40 -15.44 -11.83
CA PHE A 136 4.28 -16.25 -11.31
C PHE A 136 4.41 -16.86 -9.91
N GLY A 137 4.04 -16.07 -8.91
CA GLY A 137 3.20 -16.56 -7.80
C GLY A 137 3.86 -17.17 -6.57
N ARG A 138 5.19 -17.22 -6.50
CA ARG A 138 6.01 -17.31 -5.26
C ARG A 138 7.49 -17.36 -5.68
N PRO A 139 8.39 -16.59 -5.07
CA PRO A 139 9.81 -16.81 -5.26
C PRO A 139 10.17 -18.20 -4.72
N LYS A 140 10.74 -19.07 -5.56
CA LYS A 140 11.79 -19.97 -5.07
C LYS A 140 12.96 -19.04 -4.74
N CYS A 141 13.00 -18.53 -3.51
CA CYS A 141 14.20 -17.88 -3.00
C CYS A 141 15.37 -18.87 -3.17
N PRO A 142 16.56 -18.43 -3.60
CA PRO A 142 17.74 -19.26 -3.43
C PRO A 142 17.81 -19.59 -1.94
N THR A 143 17.72 -20.88 -1.62
CA THR A 143 18.16 -21.39 -0.33
C THR A 143 19.63 -21.02 -0.21
N GLU A 144 19.99 -20.30 0.84
CA GLU A 144 21.34 -20.44 1.39
C GLU A 144 21.62 -21.93 1.67
#